data_AF-A0A9D3MTG6-F1
#
_entry.id   AF-A0A9D3MTG6-F1
#
_cell.length_a   1.000
_cell.length_b   1.000
_cell.length_c   1.000
_cell.angle_alpha   90.00
_cell.angle_beta   90.00
_cell.angle_gamma   90.00
#
_symmetry.space_group_name_H-M   'P 1'
#
loop_
_entity.id
_entity.type
_entity.pdbx_description
1 polymer ?
#
loop_
_entity_poly.entity_id
_entity_poly.type
_entity_poly.pdbx_seq_one_letter_code
_entity_poly.pdbx_strand_id
1 'polypeptide(L)'
;MKSLMKFREDEVKRINDERDCCNLLVVCQALQEYITGPSIFSMCWKNQVALSRGSDITGYREIYNNLRSGGLTLQEVDDIFEDYKDKYDDLTNDLQIMCKIDSLKDKHWIDRRVQQIEQYHELHLALESAMVIMDVKQLLCLQGDFHIVDTLLGATDAEFKRKTLDHIDSDLIKVKEVAMAMTKEQRLCLQELHLRKNFIMWLKEALQDAGFWDFTKALGKLWKALNNDRHLPEKLRDTARHLEWLKTVKERHSSVERSSLSLASAINKKGLYIIRAQNQKKAKLTLDTTLKLEILEEHMEEPQQQEVQGMHSYSLEDLQELLNKLMLISGRGDQGQREEVDHFSEVFSSVQRMALAFIELHAAGNPLFQRWEAKISCQPNSEASIVMDFHLGSGQGVGKVVVEGDMLEQLPELCRKMEQYLSTWKDFMNEQRSMHYYLNYYTAEQVVYLCDRLSPGTQTPTLDGQVVTMLSFIRPSCDTWRLRKILRVLG
;
A
#
# COMPACT_ATOMS: atom_id res chain seq x y z
N MET A 1 -50.75 -28.39 -46.53
CA MET A 1 -50.46 -28.66 -47.96
C MET A 1 -50.90 -30.07 -48.37
N LYS A 2 -52.23 -30.33 -48.42
CA LYS A 2 -52.93 -31.24 -49.36
C LYS A 2 -54.38 -31.47 -48.89
N SER A 3 -55.33 -31.34 -49.82
CA SER A 3 -56.79 -31.41 -49.69
C SER A 3 -57.38 -30.17 -48.99
N LEU A 4 -58.09 -29.24 -49.63
CA LEU A 4 -59.11 -29.38 -50.67
C LEU A 4 -59.16 -28.11 -51.54
N MET A 5 -58.98 -28.30 -52.85
CA MET A 5 -59.40 -27.36 -53.90
C MET A 5 -60.40 -28.12 -54.78
N LYS A 6 -61.61 -27.58 -54.95
CA LYS A 6 -62.60 -27.73 -56.05
C LYS A 6 -63.96 -27.35 -55.45
N PHE A 7 -64.74 -26.38 -55.94
CA PHE A 7 -65.21 -26.12 -57.31
C PHE A 7 -65.95 -24.74 -57.30
N ARG A 8 -65.64 -23.79 -58.19
CA ARG A 8 -66.43 -23.27 -59.37
C ARG A 8 -67.94 -23.07 -59.10
N GLU A 9 -68.50 -21.87 -58.93
CA GLU A 9 -68.54 -20.58 -59.69
C GLU A 9 -69.64 -20.46 -60.79
N ASP A 10 -70.58 -21.41 -60.90
CA ASP A 10 -71.69 -21.33 -61.89
C ASP A 10 -73.11 -21.09 -61.31
N GLU A 11 -73.29 -20.91 -59.99
CA GLU A 11 -74.63 -20.75 -59.39
C GLU A 11 -75.09 -19.31 -59.11
N VAL A 12 -74.23 -18.29 -59.29
CA VAL A 12 -74.55 -16.90 -58.89
C VAL A 12 -75.39 -16.13 -59.93
N LYS A 13 -75.75 -16.72 -61.07
CA LYS A 13 -76.48 -16.00 -62.15
C LYS A 13 -78.00 -16.01 -62.06
N ARG A 14 -78.62 -16.44 -60.96
CA ARG A 14 -80.08 -16.32 -60.78
C ARG A 14 -80.39 -15.89 -59.35
N ILE A 15 -80.90 -14.66 -59.20
CA ILE A 15 -82.12 -14.30 -58.44
C ILE A 15 -82.19 -12.76 -58.35
N ASN A 16 -83.03 -12.19 -59.22
CA ASN A 16 -83.79 -10.96 -58.98
C ASN A 16 -85.15 -11.43 -58.45
N ASP A 17 -85.59 -11.00 -57.27
CA ASP A 17 -86.83 -10.24 -57.06
C ASP A 17 -87.06 -10.01 -55.56
N GLU A 18 -87.74 -8.91 -55.24
CA GLU A 18 -88.05 -8.45 -53.90
C GLU A 18 -88.92 -9.45 -53.12
N ARG A 19 -88.29 -10.25 -52.25
CA ARG A 19 -88.87 -10.72 -51.00
C ARG A 19 -87.79 -11.15 -50.02
N ASP A 20 -87.82 -10.47 -48.89
CA ASP A 20 -87.45 -10.97 -47.57
C ASP A 20 -85.95 -11.14 -47.29
N CYS A 21 -85.34 -9.97 -47.03
CA CYS A 21 -84.49 -9.55 -45.90
C CYS A 21 -83.81 -10.57 -44.94
N CYS A 22 -84.17 -11.84 -44.91
CA CYS A 22 -83.49 -12.87 -44.11
C CYS A 22 -82.24 -13.43 -44.81
N ASN A 23 -82.16 -13.39 -46.14
CA ASN A 23 -80.95 -13.78 -46.87
C ASN A 23 -79.90 -12.65 -46.96
N LEU A 24 -80.30 -11.40 -46.75
CA LEU A 24 -79.38 -10.24 -46.71
C LEU A 24 -78.49 -10.23 -45.46
N LEU A 25 -78.96 -10.81 -44.33
CA LEU A 25 -78.11 -10.98 -43.14
C LEU A 25 -77.02 -12.02 -43.36
N VAL A 26 -77.36 -13.14 -44.03
CA VAL A 26 -76.41 -14.23 -44.32
C VAL A 26 -75.41 -13.81 -45.41
N VAL A 27 -75.86 -13.06 -46.42
CA VAL A 27 -74.99 -12.53 -47.49
C VAL A 27 -74.13 -11.36 -47.01
N CYS A 28 -74.59 -10.49 -46.09
CA CYS A 28 -73.72 -9.48 -45.47
C CYS A 28 -72.71 -10.08 -44.48
N GLN A 29 -73.07 -11.16 -43.76
CA GLN A 29 -72.11 -11.91 -42.94
C GLN A 29 -71.06 -12.65 -43.79
N ALA A 30 -71.45 -13.22 -44.94
CA ALA A 30 -70.54 -13.90 -45.86
C ALA A 30 -69.73 -12.94 -46.75
N LEU A 31 -70.26 -11.77 -47.15
CA LEU A 31 -69.51 -10.78 -47.94
C LEU A 31 -68.50 -9.98 -47.10
N GLN A 32 -68.69 -9.88 -45.79
CA GLN A 32 -67.64 -9.35 -44.91
C GLN A 32 -66.51 -10.38 -44.70
N GLU A 33 -66.79 -11.67 -44.87
CA GLU A 33 -65.77 -12.74 -44.97
C GLU A 33 -65.15 -12.85 -46.38
N TYR A 34 -65.73 -12.21 -47.42
CA TYR A 34 -65.29 -12.28 -48.83
C TYR A 34 -64.62 -11.00 -49.38
N ILE A 35 -64.46 -9.94 -48.55
CA ILE A 35 -63.40 -8.93 -48.76
C ILE A 35 -62.02 -9.51 -48.35
N THR A 36 -61.96 -10.83 -48.13
CA THR A 36 -60.74 -11.65 -48.30
C THR A 36 -60.38 -11.66 -49.79
N GLY A 37 -59.42 -10.87 -50.27
CA GLY A 37 -58.04 -10.95 -49.83
C GLY A 37 -57.63 -9.94 -48.77
N PRO A 38 -57.06 -10.46 -47.67
CA PRO A 38 -55.73 -9.98 -47.38
C PRO A 38 -54.76 -11.12 -47.02
N SER A 39 -53.66 -11.17 -47.75
CA SER A 39 -52.35 -11.63 -47.27
C SER A 39 -51.75 -10.66 -46.22
N ILE A 40 -52.58 -10.05 -45.35
CA ILE A 40 -52.14 -8.95 -44.45
C ILE A 40 -52.63 -9.12 -42.99
N PHE A 41 -53.48 -10.09 -42.65
CA PHE A 41 -53.85 -10.32 -41.25
C PHE A 41 -53.67 -11.79 -40.89
N SER A 42 -52.43 -12.18 -40.63
CA SER A 42 -52.13 -13.45 -39.97
C SER A 42 -50.86 -13.28 -39.15
N MET A 43 -51.06 -13.25 -37.82
CA MET A 43 -50.07 -13.34 -36.73
C MET A 43 -49.31 -12.03 -36.44
N CYS A 44 -49.42 -11.36 -35.30
CA CYS A 44 -49.95 -11.73 -33.98
C CYS A 44 -50.50 -10.45 -33.29
N TRP A 45 -51.81 -10.36 -33.11
CA TRP A 45 -52.45 -9.41 -32.19
C TRP A 45 -53.55 -10.19 -31.48
N LYS A 46 -53.19 -10.87 -30.40
CA LYS A 46 -54.14 -11.50 -29.47
C LYS A 46 -54.19 -10.69 -28.18
N ASN A 47 -54.72 -9.48 -28.22
CA ASN A 47 -55.32 -8.85 -27.05
C ASN A 47 -56.64 -8.21 -27.44
N GLN A 48 -57.69 -9.01 -27.28
CA GLN A 48 -59.07 -8.66 -27.57
C GLN A 48 -59.69 -8.05 -26.31
N VAL A 49 -59.29 -6.83 -25.94
CA VAL A 49 -60.10 -5.91 -25.12
C VAL A 49 -59.82 -4.49 -25.60
N ALA A 50 -60.89 -3.79 -26.02
CA ALA A 50 -60.96 -2.36 -26.39
C ALA A 50 -60.74 -1.94 -27.85
N LEU A 51 -61.29 -2.64 -28.84
CA LEU A 51 -61.47 -2.06 -30.20
C LEU A 51 -62.84 -2.41 -30.77
N SER A 52 -63.82 -1.53 -30.56
CA SER A 52 -65.14 -1.57 -31.21
C SER A 52 -65.22 -0.56 -32.37
N ARG A 53 -65.63 -1.08 -33.52
CA ARG A 53 -65.88 -0.48 -34.84
C ARG A 53 -66.20 1.03 -34.87
N GLY A 54 -65.34 1.80 -35.56
CA GLY A 54 -65.54 3.21 -35.94
C GLY A 54 -64.39 4.16 -35.58
N SER A 55 -63.56 3.76 -34.60
CA SER A 55 -62.44 4.50 -34.00
C SER A 55 -61.04 3.98 -34.42
N ASP A 56 -60.99 3.10 -35.43
CA ASP A 56 -59.90 2.14 -35.65
C ASP A 56 -58.68 2.72 -36.38
N ILE A 57 -58.90 3.63 -37.35
CA ILE A 57 -57.80 4.31 -38.07
C ILE A 57 -57.14 5.36 -37.17
N THR A 58 -57.89 6.00 -36.28
CA THR A 58 -57.37 7.04 -35.38
C THR A 58 -56.44 6.45 -34.32
N GLY A 59 -56.79 5.31 -33.71
CA GLY A 59 -55.92 4.61 -32.77
C GLY A 59 -54.65 4.08 -33.43
N TYR A 60 -54.76 3.48 -34.63
CA TYR A 60 -53.59 3.02 -35.38
C TYR A 60 -52.65 4.17 -35.78
N ARG A 61 -53.20 5.32 -36.17
CA ARG A 61 -52.42 6.54 -36.46
C ARG A 61 -51.81 7.17 -35.21
N GLU A 62 -52.47 7.08 -34.08
CA GLU A 62 -51.98 7.56 -32.79
C GLU A 62 -50.77 6.74 -32.32
N ILE A 63 -50.85 5.41 -32.38
CA ILE A 63 -49.72 4.52 -32.10
C ILE A 63 -48.55 4.83 -33.04
N TYR A 64 -48.81 5.03 -34.35
CA TYR A 64 -47.77 5.43 -35.31
C TYR A 64 -47.08 6.73 -34.91
N ASN A 65 -47.85 7.77 -34.57
CA ASN A 65 -47.32 9.07 -34.20
C ASN A 65 -46.53 9.01 -32.88
N ASN A 66 -47.04 8.28 -31.89
CA ASN A 66 -46.40 8.11 -30.58
C ASN A 66 -45.15 7.23 -30.65
N LEU A 67 -45.16 6.17 -31.46
CA LEU A 67 -43.98 5.35 -31.70
C LEU A 67 -42.88 6.16 -32.38
N ARG A 68 -43.25 6.97 -33.38
CA ARG A 68 -42.31 7.83 -34.09
C ARG A 68 -41.71 8.90 -33.16
N SER A 69 -42.55 9.60 -32.39
CA SER A 69 -42.08 10.61 -31.45
C SER A 69 -41.39 10.02 -30.22
N GLY A 70 -41.49 8.71 -29.98
CA GLY A 70 -40.95 8.05 -28.79
C GLY A 70 -41.82 8.24 -27.55
N GLY A 71 -43.06 8.73 -27.73
CA GLY A 71 -44.02 9.04 -26.68
C GLY A 71 -44.85 7.86 -26.18
N LEU A 72 -44.73 6.66 -26.76
CA LEU A 72 -45.34 5.45 -26.19
C LEU A 72 -44.76 5.18 -24.81
N THR A 73 -45.60 4.85 -23.85
CA THR A 73 -45.16 4.40 -22.53
C THR A 73 -44.61 2.98 -22.60
N LEU A 74 -43.72 2.62 -21.68
CA LEU A 74 -43.14 1.28 -21.61
C LEU A 74 -44.20 0.20 -21.28
N GLN A 75 -45.28 0.56 -20.58
CA GLN A 75 -46.45 -0.30 -20.40
C GLN A 75 -47.17 -0.55 -21.72
N GLU A 76 -47.41 0.48 -22.53
CA GLU A 76 -48.01 0.30 -23.87
C GLU A 76 -47.08 -0.51 -24.78
N VAL A 77 -45.76 -0.41 -24.61
CA VAL A 77 -44.80 -1.25 -25.32
C VAL A 77 -44.94 -2.72 -24.91
N ASP A 78 -45.09 -3.01 -23.62
CA ASP A 78 -45.39 -4.36 -23.15
C ASP A 78 -46.72 -4.84 -23.77
N ASP A 79 -47.78 -4.04 -23.71
CA ASP A 79 -49.12 -4.45 -24.16
C ASP A 79 -49.22 -4.66 -25.69
N ILE A 80 -48.47 -3.88 -26.48
CA ILE A 80 -48.53 -3.86 -27.95
C ILE A 80 -47.48 -4.76 -28.60
N PHE A 81 -46.28 -4.84 -28.03
CA PHE A 81 -45.12 -5.47 -28.67
C PHE A 81 -44.62 -6.75 -27.98
N GLU A 82 -45.34 -7.28 -26.98
CA GLU A 82 -44.99 -8.54 -26.29
C GLU A 82 -44.66 -9.69 -27.26
N ASP A 83 -45.50 -9.86 -28.29
CA ASP A 83 -45.41 -10.95 -29.28
C ASP A 83 -44.16 -10.87 -30.18
N TYR A 84 -43.49 -9.70 -30.23
CA TYR A 84 -42.28 -9.46 -31.03
C TYR A 84 -40.98 -9.69 -30.24
N LYS A 85 -41.06 -10.11 -28.97
CA LYS A 85 -39.87 -10.51 -28.22
C LYS A 85 -39.11 -11.61 -28.98
N ASP A 86 -37.81 -11.41 -29.15
CA ASP A 86 -36.91 -12.27 -29.94
C ASP A 86 -37.25 -12.37 -31.45
N LYS A 87 -38.11 -11.48 -31.98
CA LYS A 87 -38.56 -11.42 -33.39
C LYS A 87 -38.51 -10.00 -33.96
N TYR A 88 -37.38 -9.32 -33.77
CA TYR A 88 -37.23 -7.90 -34.14
C TYR A 88 -37.16 -7.66 -35.66
N ASP A 89 -36.80 -8.67 -36.45
CA ASP A 89 -36.89 -8.61 -37.91
C ASP A 89 -38.35 -8.54 -38.38
N ASP A 90 -39.24 -9.32 -37.74
CA ASP A 90 -40.68 -9.29 -38.02
C ASP A 90 -41.28 -7.94 -37.61
N LEU A 91 -40.87 -7.41 -36.44
CA LEU A 91 -41.25 -6.05 -35.99
C LEU A 91 -40.82 -4.98 -37.01
N THR A 92 -39.60 -5.09 -37.54
CA THR A 92 -39.08 -4.16 -38.54
C THR A 92 -39.94 -4.18 -39.80
N ASN A 93 -40.31 -5.37 -40.29
CA ASN A 93 -41.17 -5.51 -41.45
C ASN A 93 -42.58 -4.92 -41.22
N ASP A 94 -43.17 -5.15 -40.06
CA ASP A 94 -44.50 -4.64 -39.74
C ASP A 94 -44.51 -3.12 -39.52
N LEU A 95 -43.46 -2.55 -38.95
CA LEU A 95 -43.29 -1.08 -38.87
C LEU A 95 -43.05 -0.45 -40.24
N GLN A 96 -42.36 -1.13 -41.16
CA GLN A 96 -42.23 -0.68 -42.54
C GLN A 96 -43.57 -0.70 -43.30
N ILE A 97 -44.47 -1.64 -42.98
CA ILE A 97 -45.85 -1.65 -43.47
C ILE A 97 -46.62 -0.47 -42.87
N MET A 98 -46.48 -0.23 -41.55
CA MET A 98 -47.10 0.90 -40.85
C MET A 98 -46.68 2.26 -41.42
N CYS A 99 -45.45 2.40 -41.90
CA CYS A 99 -44.99 3.62 -42.59
C CYS A 99 -45.74 3.97 -43.87
N LYS A 100 -46.52 3.05 -44.46
CA LYS A 100 -47.36 3.36 -45.64
C LYS A 100 -48.51 4.32 -45.31
N ILE A 101 -48.78 4.59 -44.03
CA ILE A 101 -49.76 5.60 -43.57
C ILE A 101 -49.36 7.03 -44.00
N ASP A 102 -48.06 7.31 -44.12
CA ASP A 102 -47.52 8.63 -44.47
C ASP A 102 -46.48 8.48 -45.58
N SER A 103 -46.94 8.57 -46.83
CA SER A 103 -46.18 8.24 -48.05
C SER A 103 -44.96 9.15 -48.32
N LEU A 104 -44.69 10.14 -47.46
CA LEU A 104 -43.71 11.20 -47.68
C LEU A 104 -42.60 11.29 -46.61
N LYS A 105 -42.49 10.33 -45.67
CA LYS A 105 -41.60 10.50 -44.53
C LYS A 105 -40.48 9.46 -44.40
N ASP A 106 -39.39 9.99 -43.85
CA ASP A 106 -38.15 9.32 -43.48
C ASP A 106 -38.39 8.02 -42.70
N LYS A 107 -37.72 6.93 -43.12
CA LYS A 107 -37.78 5.60 -42.50
C LYS A 107 -36.66 5.38 -41.47
N HIS A 108 -35.72 6.31 -41.32
CA HIS A 108 -34.56 6.19 -40.43
C HIS A 108 -34.91 6.08 -38.93
N TRP A 109 -36.16 6.40 -38.54
CA TRP A 109 -36.61 6.24 -37.15
C TRP A 109 -36.95 4.78 -36.78
N ILE A 110 -37.24 3.91 -37.76
CA ILE A 110 -37.68 2.53 -37.52
C ILE A 110 -36.58 1.75 -36.80
N ASP A 111 -35.38 1.72 -37.37
CA ASP A 111 -34.24 0.97 -36.81
C ASP A 111 -33.95 1.41 -35.37
N ARG A 112 -34.01 2.72 -35.11
CA ARG A 112 -33.84 3.28 -33.76
C ARG A 112 -34.92 2.78 -32.79
N ARG A 113 -36.19 2.73 -33.19
CA ARG A 113 -37.30 2.29 -32.31
C ARG A 113 -37.28 0.79 -32.10
N VAL A 114 -36.99 0.00 -33.13
CA VAL A 114 -36.81 -1.45 -33.02
C VAL A 114 -35.69 -1.74 -32.02
N GLN A 115 -34.54 -1.06 -32.17
CA GLN A 115 -33.44 -1.20 -31.22
C GLN A 115 -33.86 -0.81 -29.80
N GLN A 116 -34.58 0.31 -29.59
CA GLN A 116 -35.04 0.69 -28.25
C GLN A 116 -35.98 -0.35 -27.62
N ILE A 117 -36.92 -0.91 -28.40
CA ILE A 117 -37.85 -1.94 -27.94
C ILE A 117 -37.09 -3.23 -27.60
N GLU A 118 -36.13 -3.63 -28.43
CA GLU A 118 -35.23 -4.75 -28.16
C GLU A 118 -34.44 -4.55 -26.87
N GLN A 119 -33.80 -3.39 -26.73
CA GLN A 119 -32.99 -3.08 -25.57
C GLN A 119 -33.83 -3.05 -24.27
N TYR A 120 -35.07 -2.59 -24.35
CA TYR A 120 -36.03 -2.62 -23.25
C TYR A 120 -36.49 -4.04 -22.88
N HIS A 121 -36.83 -4.88 -23.85
CA HIS A 121 -37.21 -6.28 -23.59
C HIS A 121 -36.10 -7.06 -22.88
N GLU A 122 -34.84 -6.75 -23.18
CA GLU A 122 -33.66 -7.36 -22.57
C GLU A 122 -33.17 -6.68 -21.30
N LEU A 123 -33.76 -5.55 -20.89
CA LEU A 123 -33.28 -4.74 -19.77
C LEU A 123 -33.24 -5.53 -18.45
N HIS A 124 -34.17 -6.48 -18.28
CA HIS A 124 -34.24 -7.38 -17.13
C HIS A 124 -32.99 -8.27 -16.95
N LEU A 125 -32.27 -8.58 -18.03
CA LEU A 125 -31.07 -9.44 -17.99
C LEU A 125 -29.90 -8.77 -17.26
N ALA A 126 -29.92 -7.44 -17.16
CA ALA A 126 -28.89 -6.66 -16.49
C ALA A 126 -29.14 -6.47 -14.98
N LEU A 127 -30.33 -6.84 -14.47
CA LEU A 127 -30.74 -6.56 -13.09
C LEU A 127 -29.85 -7.22 -12.05
N GLU A 128 -29.54 -8.51 -12.20
CA GLU A 128 -28.70 -9.24 -11.23
C GLU A 128 -27.30 -8.62 -11.12
N SER A 129 -26.72 -8.18 -12.24
CA SER A 129 -25.43 -7.51 -12.25
C SER A 129 -25.50 -6.09 -11.66
N ALA A 130 -26.57 -5.35 -11.97
CA ALA A 130 -26.81 -4.02 -11.40
C ALA A 130 -26.95 -4.05 -9.87
N MET A 131 -27.62 -5.07 -9.32
CA MET A 131 -27.73 -5.28 -7.87
C MET A 131 -26.36 -5.47 -7.23
N VAL A 132 -25.52 -6.34 -7.82
CA VAL A 132 -24.15 -6.58 -7.33
C VAL A 132 -23.29 -5.32 -7.40
N ILE A 133 -23.41 -4.52 -8.47
CA ILE A 133 -22.71 -3.23 -8.58
C ILE A 133 -23.13 -2.27 -7.47
N MET A 134 -24.43 -2.20 -7.15
CA MET A 134 -24.95 -1.34 -6.09
C MET A 134 -24.55 -1.80 -4.70
N ASP A 135 -24.52 -3.11 -4.44
CA ASP A 135 -23.99 -3.67 -3.21
C ASP A 135 -22.52 -3.30 -3.01
N VAL A 136 -21.73 -3.30 -4.09
CA VAL A 136 -20.32 -2.89 -4.08
C VAL A 136 -20.16 -1.37 -3.91
N LYS A 137 -21.00 -0.55 -4.54
CA LYS A 137 -21.04 0.92 -4.34
C LYS A 137 -21.24 1.26 -2.87
N GLN A 138 -22.24 0.64 -2.23
CA GLN A 138 -22.54 0.84 -0.81
C GLN A 138 -21.40 0.33 0.08
N LEU A 139 -20.83 -0.84 -0.25
CA LEU A 139 -19.71 -1.43 0.47
C LEU A 139 -18.47 -0.53 0.46
N LEU A 140 -18.13 -0.01 -0.71
CA LEU A 140 -16.94 0.80 -0.96
C LEU A 140 -17.20 2.29 -0.74
N CYS A 141 -18.38 2.70 -0.25
CA CYS A 141 -18.79 4.11 -0.09
C CYS A 141 -18.35 4.99 -1.28
N LEU A 142 -18.62 4.54 -2.52
CA LEU A 142 -18.24 5.27 -3.72
C LEU A 142 -19.14 6.51 -3.87
N GLN A 143 -18.54 7.70 -3.91
CA GLN A 143 -19.24 9.00 -3.95
C GLN A 143 -19.46 9.52 -5.38
N GLY A 144 -19.52 8.63 -6.38
CA GLY A 144 -19.74 8.99 -7.79
C GLY A 144 -21.21 9.08 -8.19
N ASP A 145 -21.47 9.46 -9.45
CA ASP A 145 -22.80 9.39 -10.05
C ASP A 145 -23.13 7.94 -10.47
N PHE A 146 -24.17 7.38 -9.86
CA PHE A 146 -24.70 6.04 -10.13
C PHE A 146 -26.19 6.08 -10.49
N HIS A 147 -26.75 7.26 -10.78
CA HIS A 147 -28.19 7.43 -11.00
C HIS A 147 -28.74 6.54 -12.13
N ILE A 148 -27.92 6.22 -13.12
CA ILE A 148 -28.29 5.35 -14.25
C ILE A 148 -28.40 3.88 -13.80
N VAL A 149 -27.59 3.43 -12.83
CA VAL A 149 -27.71 2.08 -12.24
C VAL A 149 -28.95 2.00 -11.34
N ASP A 150 -29.26 3.08 -10.59
CA ASP A 150 -30.51 3.19 -9.83
C ASP A 150 -31.74 3.14 -10.77
N THR A 151 -31.65 3.80 -11.94
CA THR A 151 -32.67 3.76 -12.99
C THR A 151 -32.84 2.36 -13.58
N LEU A 152 -31.75 1.62 -13.74
CA LEU A 152 -31.76 0.22 -14.21
C LEU A 152 -32.38 -0.73 -13.17
N LEU A 153 -32.10 -0.52 -11.87
CA LEU A 153 -32.72 -1.31 -10.80
C LEU A 153 -34.23 -1.08 -10.69
N GLY A 154 -34.69 0.13 -10.98
CA GLY A 154 -36.12 0.45 -11.05
C GLY A 154 -36.82 -0.08 -12.31
N ALA A 155 -36.14 -0.78 -13.22
CA ALA A 155 -36.72 -1.23 -14.48
C ALA A 155 -37.91 -2.20 -14.33
N THR A 156 -38.05 -2.85 -13.16
CA THR A 156 -39.19 -3.71 -12.81
C THR A 156 -40.34 -2.97 -12.13
N ASP A 157 -40.16 -1.70 -11.80
CA ASP A 157 -41.13 -0.95 -11.00
C ASP A 157 -42.28 -0.40 -11.86
N ALA A 158 -43.48 -0.39 -11.29
CA ALA A 158 -44.68 0.15 -11.95
C ALA A 158 -44.58 1.65 -12.29
N GLU A 159 -43.64 2.38 -11.67
CA GLU A 159 -43.35 3.78 -12.01
C GLU A 159 -42.47 3.89 -13.25
N PHE A 160 -41.54 2.96 -13.45
CA PHE A 160 -40.71 2.89 -14.64
C PHE A 160 -41.54 2.59 -15.89
N LYS A 161 -42.54 1.71 -15.77
CA LYS A 161 -43.48 1.37 -16.85
C LYS A 161 -44.31 2.56 -17.37
N ARG A 162 -44.44 3.65 -16.58
CA ARG A 162 -45.12 4.89 -17.00
C ARG A 162 -44.23 5.83 -17.82
N LYS A 163 -42.91 5.59 -17.84
CA LYS A 163 -41.99 6.40 -18.63
C LYS A 163 -42.17 6.09 -20.12
N THR A 164 -41.76 7.02 -20.97
CA THR A 164 -41.86 6.87 -22.42
C THR A 164 -40.70 6.04 -22.99
N LEU A 165 -40.87 5.52 -24.20
CA LEU A 165 -39.87 4.72 -24.92
C LEU A 165 -38.56 5.50 -25.14
N ASP A 166 -38.62 6.82 -25.25
CA ASP A 166 -37.42 7.68 -25.31
C ASP A 166 -36.58 7.66 -24.03
N HIS A 167 -37.10 7.16 -22.89
CA HIS A 167 -36.32 6.93 -21.68
C HIS A 167 -35.28 5.81 -21.85
N ILE A 168 -35.43 4.95 -22.86
CA ILE A 168 -34.42 3.96 -23.26
C ILE A 168 -33.39 4.66 -24.14
N ASP A 169 -32.54 5.48 -23.52
CA ASP A 169 -31.54 6.29 -24.20
C ASP A 169 -30.20 5.57 -24.35
N SER A 170 -29.23 6.23 -24.99
CA SER A 170 -27.91 5.67 -25.24
C SER A 170 -27.15 5.33 -23.96
N ASP A 171 -27.40 6.04 -22.85
CA ASP A 171 -26.63 5.88 -21.63
C ASP A 171 -27.17 4.72 -20.79
N LEU A 172 -28.50 4.53 -20.75
CA LEU A 172 -29.10 3.34 -20.17
C LEU A 172 -28.67 2.06 -20.91
N ILE A 173 -28.60 2.11 -22.25
CA ILE A 173 -28.13 0.98 -23.08
C ILE A 173 -26.66 0.65 -22.76
N LYS A 174 -25.76 1.64 -22.70
CA LYS A 174 -24.35 1.40 -22.32
C LYS A 174 -24.22 0.77 -20.94
N VAL A 175 -25.00 1.23 -19.96
CA VAL A 175 -24.97 0.67 -18.60
C VAL A 175 -25.48 -0.77 -18.58
N LYS A 176 -26.56 -1.05 -19.32
CA LYS A 176 -27.06 -2.42 -19.51
C LYS A 176 -25.98 -3.32 -20.13
N GLU A 177 -25.32 -2.89 -21.19
CA GLU A 177 -24.25 -3.66 -21.85
C GLU A 177 -23.09 -3.96 -20.89
N VAL A 178 -22.65 -2.97 -20.12
CA VAL A 178 -21.60 -3.13 -19.10
C VAL A 178 -22.04 -4.13 -18.02
N ALA A 179 -23.29 -4.08 -17.57
CA ALA A 179 -23.79 -4.99 -16.55
C ALA A 179 -23.95 -6.43 -17.11
N MET A 180 -24.38 -6.57 -18.36
CA MET A 180 -24.51 -7.87 -19.03
C MET A 180 -23.16 -8.50 -19.39
N ALA A 181 -22.14 -7.70 -19.69
CA ALA A 181 -20.78 -8.18 -19.94
C ALA A 181 -20.12 -8.81 -18.69
N MET A 182 -20.71 -8.66 -17.51
CA MET A 182 -20.22 -9.26 -16.28
C MET A 182 -20.50 -10.77 -16.23
N THR A 183 -19.46 -11.59 -16.22
CA THR A 183 -19.62 -13.05 -16.17
C THR A 183 -20.09 -13.53 -14.79
N LYS A 184 -20.59 -14.76 -14.69
CA LYS A 184 -21.04 -15.36 -13.43
C LYS A 184 -19.91 -15.43 -12.39
N GLU A 185 -18.69 -15.71 -12.83
CA GLU A 185 -17.49 -15.76 -11.98
C GLU A 185 -17.11 -14.38 -11.44
N GLN A 186 -17.29 -13.34 -12.25
CA GLN A 186 -17.07 -11.95 -11.86
C GLN A 186 -18.09 -11.48 -10.82
N ARG A 187 -19.36 -11.88 -10.96
CA ARG A 187 -20.41 -11.65 -9.96
C ARG A 187 -20.10 -12.34 -8.62
N LEU A 188 -19.68 -13.61 -8.66
CA LEU A 188 -19.27 -14.35 -7.47
C LEU A 188 -18.07 -13.69 -6.76
N CYS A 189 -17.10 -13.18 -7.54
CA CYS A 189 -15.96 -12.44 -6.98
C CYS A 189 -16.40 -11.14 -6.27
N LEU A 190 -17.31 -10.37 -6.87
CA LEU A 190 -17.84 -9.15 -6.26
C LEU A 190 -18.73 -9.43 -5.04
N GLN A 191 -19.48 -10.53 -5.05
CA GLN A 191 -20.24 -11.00 -3.89
C GLN A 191 -19.31 -11.42 -2.74
N GLU A 192 -18.20 -12.11 -3.02
CA GLU A 192 -17.18 -12.40 -2.01
C GLU A 192 -16.53 -11.13 -1.46
N LEU A 193 -16.30 -10.11 -2.31
CA LEU A 193 -15.84 -8.79 -1.83
C LEU A 193 -16.87 -8.18 -0.85
N HIS A 194 -18.17 -8.22 -1.19
CA HIS A 194 -19.24 -7.76 -0.29
C HIS A 194 -19.27 -8.49 1.05
N LEU A 195 -19.16 -9.83 1.04
CA LEU A 195 -19.11 -10.65 2.26
C LEU A 195 -17.88 -10.35 3.15
N ARG A 196 -16.85 -9.69 2.61
CA ARG A 196 -15.61 -9.33 3.31
C ARG A 196 -15.48 -7.82 3.56
N LYS A 197 -16.62 -7.15 3.80
CA LYS A 197 -16.74 -5.72 4.13
C LYS A 197 -15.67 -5.19 5.10
N ASN A 198 -15.42 -5.91 6.19
CA ASN A 198 -14.46 -5.46 7.22
C ASN A 198 -13.01 -5.45 6.72
N PHE A 199 -12.64 -6.37 5.83
CA PHE A 199 -11.31 -6.43 5.21
C PHE A 199 -11.14 -5.31 4.19
N ILE A 200 -12.18 -5.04 3.41
CA ILE A 200 -12.17 -4.01 2.38
C ILE A 200 -12.23 -2.60 2.96
N MET A 201 -13.05 -2.35 3.98
CA MET A 201 -13.05 -1.06 4.69
C MET A 201 -11.66 -0.74 5.26
N TRP A 202 -10.98 -1.72 5.87
CA TRP A 202 -9.61 -1.57 6.35
C TRP A 202 -8.60 -1.30 5.21
N LEU A 203 -8.74 -1.97 4.07
CA LEU A 203 -7.94 -1.70 2.87
C LEU A 203 -8.21 -0.31 2.27
N LYS A 204 -9.46 0.17 2.35
CA LYS A 204 -9.88 1.48 1.85
C LYS A 204 -9.37 2.63 2.74
N GLU A 205 -9.29 2.44 4.05
CA GLU A 205 -8.57 3.37 4.94
C GLU A 205 -7.08 3.46 4.59
N ALA A 206 -6.51 2.44 3.93
CA ALA A 206 -5.13 2.44 3.44
C ALA A 206 -4.97 2.95 1.98
N LEU A 207 -6.06 3.14 1.23
CA LEU A 207 -6.06 3.51 -0.17
C LEU A 207 -7.09 4.64 -0.38
N GLN A 208 -6.62 5.88 -0.30
CA GLN A 208 -7.45 7.09 -0.39
C GLN A 208 -8.18 7.23 -1.74
N ASP A 209 -9.42 7.74 -1.64
CA ASP A 209 -10.30 8.37 -2.63
C ASP A 209 -10.16 8.00 -4.12
N ALA A 210 -11.17 7.29 -4.64
CA ALA A 210 -11.32 6.96 -6.06
C ALA A 210 -12.76 7.16 -6.56
N GLY A 211 -12.93 7.75 -7.75
CA GLY A 211 -14.22 7.97 -8.41
C GLY A 211 -14.71 6.78 -9.25
N PHE A 212 -15.88 6.91 -9.91
CA PHE A 212 -16.48 5.83 -10.72
C PHE A 212 -15.59 5.35 -11.87
N TRP A 213 -14.91 6.27 -12.57
CA TRP A 213 -13.99 5.94 -13.66
C TRP A 213 -12.70 5.27 -13.18
N ASP A 214 -12.22 5.64 -12.00
CA ASP A 214 -11.11 4.97 -11.34
C ASP A 214 -11.50 3.56 -10.90
N PHE A 215 -12.74 3.39 -10.44
CA PHE A 215 -13.33 2.10 -10.12
C PHE A 215 -13.46 1.20 -11.35
N THR A 216 -13.94 1.69 -12.49
CA THR A 216 -14.02 0.88 -13.73
C THR A 216 -12.63 0.48 -14.24
N LYS A 217 -11.65 1.39 -14.13
CA LYS A 217 -10.25 1.10 -14.49
C LYS A 217 -9.61 0.10 -13.54
N ALA A 218 -9.91 0.18 -12.25
CA ALA A 218 -9.48 -0.79 -11.24
C ALA A 218 -10.12 -2.17 -11.45
N LEU A 219 -11.42 -2.22 -11.78
CA LEU A 219 -12.10 -3.45 -12.19
C LEU A 219 -11.46 -4.08 -13.43
N GLY A 220 -11.09 -3.27 -14.44
CA GLY A 220 -10.33 -3.76 -15.59
C GLY A 220 -8.99 -4.41 -15.23
N LYS A 221 -8.29 -3.90 -14.19
CA LYS A 221 -7.06 -4.53 -13.65
C LYS A 221 -7.37 -5.79 -12.84
N LEU A 222 -8.44 -5.76 -12.05
CA LEU A 222 -8.91 -6.90 -11.26
C LEU A 222 -9.28 -8.08 -12.17
N TRP A 223 -9.96 -7.82 -13.30
CA TRP A 223 -10.30 -8.84 -14.28
C TRP A 223 -9.07 -9.47 -14.94
N LYS A 224 -8.03 -8.67 -15.22
CA LYS A 224 -6.75 -9.20 -15.70
C LYS A 224 -6.07 -10.08 -14.64
N ALA A 225 -6.10 -9.67 -13.37
CA ALA A 225 -5.54 -10.47 -12.28
C ALA A 225 -6.34 -11.78 -12.05
N LEU A 226 -7.66 -11.73 -12.15
CA LEU A 226 -8.55 -12.89 -12.02
C LEU A 226 -8.37 -13.89 -13.18
N ASN A 227 -8.15 -13.40 -14.41
CA ASN A 227 -7.83 -14.25 -15.55
C ASN A 227 -6.48 -14.96 -15.39
N ASN A 228 -5.52 -14.33 -14.71
CA ASN A 228 -4.21 -14.92 -14.43
C ASN A 228 -4.22 -15.86 -13.23
N ASP A 229 -5.12 -15.66 -12.26
CA ASP A 229 -5.26 -16.50 -11.07
C ASP A 229 -6.74 -16.78 -10.75
N ARG A 230 -7.20 -17.97 -11.16
CA ARG A 230 -8.58 -18.40 -10.95
C ARG A 230 -8.93 -18.66 -9.47
N HIS A 231 -7.93 -18.80 -8.59
CA HIS A 231 -8.14 -19.02 -7.15
C HIS A 231 -8.08 -17.71 -6.35
N LEU A 232 -7.98 -16.56 -7.02
CA LEU A 232 -7.94 -15.25 -6.38
C LEU A 232 -9.11 -15.01 -5.39
N PRO A 233 -10.37 -15.45 -5.65
CA PRO A 233 -11.45 -15.34 -4.67
C PRO A 233 -11.20 -16.16 -3.40
N GLU A 234 -10.63 -17.35 -3.53
CA GLU A 234 -10.27 -18.21 -2.39
C GLU A 234 -9.10 -17.61 -1.59
N LYS A 235 -8.09 -17.07 -2.28
CA LYS A 235 -6.96 -16.38 -1.64
C LYS A 235 -7.41 -15.10 -0.91
N LEU A 236 -8.34 -14.35 -1.47
CA LEU A 236 -8.97 -13.20 -0.80
C LEU A 236 -9.73 -13.64 0.45
N ARG A 237 -10.47 -14.75 0.35
CA ARG A 237 -11.18 -15.35 1.48
C ARG A 237 -10.22 -15.77 2.60
N ASP A 238 -9.10 -16.38 2.26
CA ASP A 238 -8.08 -16.80 3.23
C ASP A 238 -7.33 -15.60 3.83
N THR A 239 -6.97 -14.61 3.00
CA THR A 239 -6.29 -13.40 3.48
C THR A 239 -7.19 -12.59 4.43
N ALA A 240 -8.49 -12.51 4.14
CA ALA A 240 -9.46 -11.84 5.01
C ALA A 240 -9.63 -12.52 6.37
N ARG A 241 -9.41 -13.85 6.47
CA ARG A 241 -9.38 -14.56 7.77
C ARG A 241 -8.20 -14.12 8.65
N HIS A 242 -7.15 -13.58 8.04
CA HIS A 242 -5.96 -13.08 8.73
C HIS A 242 -5.95 -11.55 8.91
N LEU A 243 -7.10 -10.88 8.74
CA LEU A 243 -7.21 -9.42 8.89
C LEU A 243 -6.70 -8.91 10.26
N GLU A 244 -6.98 -9.64 11.35
CA GLU A 244 -6.56 -9.24 12.70
C GLU A 244 -5.03 -9.33 12.87
N TRP A 245 -4.42 -10.36 12.27
CA TRP A 245 -2.97 -10.46 12.18
C TRP A 245 -2.38 -9.32 11.34
N LEU A 246 -2.99 -8.98 10.20
CA LEU A 246 -2.54 -7.86 9.34
C LEU A 246 -2.64 -6.49 10.04
N LYS A 247 -3.69 -6.25 10.84
CA LYS A 247 -3.80 -5.04 11.67
C LYS A 247 -2.66 -4.97 12.68
N THR A 248 -2.43 -6.07 13.40
CA THR A 248 -1.37 -6.16 14.40
C THR A 248 0.01 -5.96 13.77
N VAL A 249 0.23 -6.49 12.56
CA VAL A 249 1.47 -6.28 11.79
C VAL A 249 1.59 -4.81 11.37
N LYS A 250 0.54 -4.19 10.80
CA LYS A 250 0.56 -2.78 10.38
C LYS A 250 0.84 -1.83 11.55
N GLU A 251 0.18 -2.04 12.69
CA GLU A 251 0.35 -1.21 13.89
C GLU A 251 1.75 -1.38 14.49
N ARG A 252 2.25 -2.62 14.58
CA ARG A 252 3.61 -2.89 15.07
C ARG A 252 4.67 -2.35 14.11
N HIS A 253 4.53 -2.54 12.81
CA HIS A 253 5.48 -2.02 11.83
C HIS A 253 5.47 -0.49 11.77
N SER A 254 4.31 0.16 11.69
CA SER A 254 4.24 1.63 11.63
C SER A 254 4.68 2.34 12.92
N SER A 255 4.44 1.74 14.09
CA SER A 255 4.91 2.26 15.39
C SER A 255 6.42 2.09 15.56
N VAL A 256 6.97 0.93 15.20
CA VAL A 256 8.42 0.66 15.26
C VAL A 256 9.16 1.50 14.22
N GLU A 257 8.62 1.69 13.02
CA GLU A 257 9.19 2.54 11.98
C GLU A 257 9.30 4.00 12.43
N ARG A 258 8.20 4.58 12.92
CA ARG A 258 8.18 5.97 13.40
C ARG A 258 9.06 6.16 14.65
N SER A 259 9.07 5.20 15.57
CA SER A 259 9.89 5.26 16.78
C SER A 259 11.38 5.12 16.47
N SER A 260 11.76 4.18 15.59
CA SER A 260 13.17 3.93 15.24
C SER A 260 13.75 5.08 14.40
N LEU A 261 13.01 5.57 13.39
CA LEU A 261 13.45 6.72 12.58
C LEU A 261 13.53 8.00 13.41
N SER A 262 12.57 8.23 14.32
CA SER A 262 12.61 9.36 15.24
C SER A 262 13.85 9.29 16.15
N LEU A 263 14.14 8.12 16.70
CA LEU A 263 15.33 7.91 17.52
C LEU A 263 16.63 8.11 16.72
N ALA A 264 16.72 7.59 15.50
CA ALA A 264 17.87 7.81 14.63
C ALA A 264 18.12 9.31 14.37
N SER A 265 17.06 10.06 14.04
CA SER A 265 17.16 11.51 13.84
C SER A 265 17.51 12.26 15.13
N ALA A 266 17.01 11.81 16.29
CA ALA A 266 17.38 12.37 17.59
C ALA A 266 18.87 12.14 17.90
N ILE A 267 19.39 10.94 17.60
CA ILE A 267 20.83 10.62 17.73
C ILE A 267 21.65 11.51 16.80
N ASN A 268 21.29 11.60 15.53
CA ASN A 268 22.00 12.42 14.55
C ASN A 268 22.03 13.91 14.91
N LYS A 269 21.05 14.40 15.68
CA LYS A 269 20.96 15.82 16.05
C LYS A 269 21.51 16.13 17.43
N LYS A 270 21.41 15.20 18.39
CA LYS A 270 21.65 15.47 19.81
C LYS A 270 22.48 14.38 20.52
N GLY A 271 22.89 13.34 19.80
CA GLY A 271 23.67 12.24 20.34
C GLY A 271 25.10 12.64 20.70
N LEU A 272 25.59 12.08 21.80
CA LEU A 272 26.97 12.20 22.27
C LEU A 272 27.53 10.80 22.51
N TYR A 273 28.41 10.33 21.61
CA TYR A 273 29.14 9.09 21.82
C TYR A 273 30.33 9.33 22.76
N ILE A 274 30.51 8.44 23.73
CA ILE A 274 31.61 8.45 24.68
C ILE A 274 32.37 7.13 24.58
N ILE A 275 33.66 7.21 24.32
CA ILE A 275 34.59 6.08 24.29
C ILE A 275 35.58 6.24 25.43
N ARG A 276 35.58 5.31 26.40
CA ARG A 276 36.54 5.31 27.50
C ARG A 276 36.70 3.93 28.13
N ALA A 277 37.84 3.68 28.76
CA ALA A 277 38.00 2.51 29.59
C ALA A 277 37.20 2.66 30.90
N GLN A 278 36.19 1.82 31.11
CA GLN A 278 35.49 1.76 32.39
C GLN A 278 36.30 0.90 33.37
N ASN A 279 36.63 1.45 34.54
CA ASN A 279 37.41 0.80 35.59
C ASN A 279 36.68 -0.38 36.25
N GLN A 280 36.48 -1.47 35.52
CA GLN A 280 36.04 -2.73 36.09
C GLN A 280 37.27 -3.58 36.43
N LYS A 281 37.53 -3.73 37.74
CA LYS A 281 38.62 -4.55 38.27
C LYS A 281 38.62 -5.93 37.58
N LYS A 282 39.61 -6.18 36.72
CA LYS A 282 39.97 -7.45 36.06
C LYS A 282 39.18 -7.91 34.81
N ALA A 283 38.25 -7.12 34.25
CA ALA A 283 37.60 -7.50 33.00
C ALA A 283 38.39 -6.96 31.78
N LYS A 284 38.52 -7.79 30.73
CA LYS A 284 39.06 -7.36 29.44
C LYS A 284 38.11 -6.32 28.84
N LEU A 285 38.64 -5.19 28.37
CA LEU A 285 37.84 -4.18 27.67
C LEU A 285 37.15 -4.80 26.44
N THR A 286 35.84 -4.67 26.38
CA THR A 286 35.01 -5.01 25.21
C THR A 286 34.33 -3.76 24.68
N LEU A 287 33.76 -3.85 23.47
CA LEU A 287 33.06 -2.74 22.84
C LEU A 287 31.89 -2.25 23.71
N ASP A 288 31.12 -3.17 24.31
CA ASP A 288 29.99 -2.87 25.20
C ASP A 288 30.39 -2.07 26.44
N THR A 289 31.53 -2.40 27.05
CA THR A 289 32.02 -1.69 28.24
C THR A 289 32.69 -0.35 27.91
N THR A 290 33.06 -0.14 26.65
CA THR A 290 33.91 0.97 26.22
C THR A 290 33.09 2.09 25.58
N LEU A 291 32.09 1.73 24.78
CA LEU A 291 31.25 2.65 24.02
C LEU A 291 29.92 2.89 24.75
N LYS A 292 29.53 4.16 24.89
CA LYS A 292 28.22 4.59 25.40
C LYS A 292 27.69 5.73 24.54
N LEU A 293 26.38 5.77 24.29
CA LEU A 293 25.74 6.93 23.67
C LEU A 293 24.82 7.59 24.69
N GLU A 294 24.82 8.92 24.72
CA GLU A 294 23.93 9.72 25.56
C GLU A 294 23.20 10.75 24.70
N ILE A 295 21.89 10.94 24.93
CA ILE A 295 21.07 11.96 24.25
C ILE A 295 20.59 12.96 25.29
N LEU A 296 20.71 14.25 24.97
CA LEU A 296 20.16 15.35 25.76
C LEU A 296 18.71 15.62 25.31
N GLU A 297 17.74 15.35 26.18
CA GLU A 297 16.35 15.73 25.91
C GLU A 297 16.11 17.20 26.25
N GLU A 298 15.44 17.90 25.33
CA GLU A 298 14.74 19.15 25.61
C GLU A 298 13.27 18.78 25.71
N HIS A 299 12.63 19.11 26.83
CA HIS A 299 11.26 18.73 27.20
C HIS A 299 10.29 18.58 26.02
N MET A 300 9.86 17.34 25.75
CA MET A 300 8.56 17.11 25.10
C MET A 300 7.51 17.30 26.20
N GLU A 301 6.58 18.23 25.99
CA GLU A 301 5.55 18.62 26.94
C GLU A 301 4.63 17.44 27.31
N GLU A 302 4.94 16.75 28.41
CA GLU A 302 3.93 16.03 29.20
C GLU A 302 4.05 16.45 30.67
N PRO A 303 3.08 17.21 31.21
CA PRO A 303 3.12 17.67 32.58
C PRO A 303 2.56 16.59 33.50
N GLN A 304 3.43 15.68 33.96
CA GLN A 304 3.28 15.01 35.25
C GLN A 304 4.52 14.17 35.59
N GLN A 305 5.40 14.78 36.40
CA GLN A 305 6.28 14.20 37.44
C GLN A 305 7.73 14.71 37.34
N GLN A 306 8.06 15.56 38.32
CA GLN A 306 9.38 15.86 38.88
C GLN A 306 10.61 15.83 37.96
N GLU A 307 11.02 17.04 37.60
CA GLU A 307 12.36 17.52 37.25
C GLU A 307 13.52 16.58 37.60
N VAL A 308 13.96 15.82 36.61
CA VAL A 308 15.37 15.49 36.39
C VAL A 308 15.63 15.76 34.92
N GLN A 309 16.61 16.62 34.59
CA GLN A 309 17.19 16.66 33.23
C GLN A 309 17.77 15.26 32.95
N GLY A 310 16.95 14.39 32.37
CA GLY A 310 17.26 12.99 32.15
C GLY A 310 18.13 12.84 30.92
N MET A 311 19.44 12.72 31.11
CA MET A 311 20.32 12.28 30.03
C MET A 311 20.04 10.79 29.79
N HIS A 312 19.41 10.46 28.66
CA HIS A 312 19.11 9.08 28.32
C HIS A 312 20.34 8.41 27.73
N SER A 313 20.79 7.32 28.36
CA SER A 313 21.92 6.53 27.87
C SER A 313 21.51 5.27 27.15
N TYR A 314 22.16 4.99 26.03
CA TYR A 314 21.96 3.80 25.21
C TYR A 314 23.23 2.94 25.24
N SER A 315 23.04 1.63 25.39
CA SER A 315 24.10 0.63 25.33
C SER A 315 24.45 0.26 23.88
N LEU A 316 25.54 -0.49 23.67
CA LEU A 316 25.89 -0.99 22.34
C LEU A 316 24.78 -1.89 21.77
N GLU A 317 24.18 -2.75 22.60
CA GLU A 317 23.10 -3.66 22.19
C GLU A 317 21.89 -2.88 21.68
N ASP A 318 21.49 -1.80 22.38
CA ASP A 318 20.38 -0.94 21.98
C ASP A 318 20.62 -0.32 20.60
N LEU A 319 21.85 0.15 20.34
CA LEU A 319 22.23 0.77 19.08
C LEU A 319 22.34 -0.22 17.93
N GLN A 320 22.81 -1.44 18.21
CA GLN A 320 22.80 -2.53 17.23
C GLN A 320 21.37 -2.96 16.90
N GLU A 321 20.49 -3.05 17.89
CA GLU A 321 19.08 -3.34 17.67
C GLU A 321 18.41 -2.23 16.83
N LEU A 322 18.70 -0.97 17.14
CA LEU A 322 18.23 0.18 16.35
C LEU A 322 18.73 0.08 14.91
N LEU A 323 20.02 -0.16 14.68
CA LEU A 323 20.59 -0.32 13.34
C LEU A 323 19.87 -1.46 12.58
N ASN A 324 19.71 -2.62 13.21
CA ASN A 324 19.01 -3.76 12.61
C ASN A 324 17.57 -3.42 12.20
N LYS A 325 16.83 -2.68 13.05
CA LYS A 325 15.49 -2.19 12.74
C LYS A 325 15.52 -1.26 11.53
N LEU A 326 16.42 -0.28 11.52
CA LEU A 326 16.52 0.71 10.44
C LEU A 326 16.91 0.08 9.09
N MET A 327 17.82 -0.91 9.09
CA MET A 327 18.22 -1.62 7.87
C MET A 327 17.06 -2.37 7.21
N LEU A 328 16.04 -2.79 7.96
CA LEU A 328 14.82 -3.40 7.41
C LEU A 328 13.86 -2.37 6.81
N ILE A 329 13.93 -1.11 7.25
CA ILE A 329 13.00 -0.02 6.91
C ILE A 329 13.51 0.82 5.73
N SER A 330 14.84 0.94 5.57
CA SER A 330 15.53 1.77 4.54
C SER A 330 15.04 1.53 3.09
N GLY A 331 14.54 0.33 2.77
CA GLY A 331 14.04 0.02 1.42
C GLY A 331 12.77 0.75 0.98
N ARG A 332 11.99 1.33 1.92
CA ARG A 332 10.61 1.81 1.64
C ARG A 332 10.33 3.28 1.99
N GLY A 333 11.30 4.00 2.56
CA GLY A 333 11.17 5.40 2.94
C GLY A 333 11.35 6.40 1.79
N ASP A 334 10.97 7.65 2.03
CA ASP A 334 11.33 8.78 1.17
C ASP A 334 12.85 9.05 1.21
N GLN A 335 13.34 9.93 0.32
CA GLN A 335 14.78 10.18 0.20
C GLN A 335 15.40 10.75 1.48
N GLY A 336 14.67 11.60 2.22
CA GLY A 336 15.15 12.18 3.48
C GLY A 336 15.28 11.14 4.61
N GLN A 337 14.37 10.17 4.68
CA GLN A 337 14.48 9.07 5.65
C GLN A 337 15.69 8.18 5.39
N ARG A 338 16.05 7.95 4.11
CA ARG A 338 17.26 7.19 3.77
C ARG A 338 18.52 7.91 4.19
N GLU A 339 18.61 9.21 3.90
CA GLU A 339 19.77 10.02 4.30
C GLU A 339 19.98 10.01 5.82
N GLU A 340 18.90 10.10 6.63
CA GLU A 340 18.99 10.01 8.09
C GLU A 340 19.49 8.63 8.57
N VAL A 341 19.03 7.54 7.94
CA VAL A 341 19.47 6.17 8.27
C VAL A 341 20.93 5.95 7.87
N ASP A 342 21.30 6.39 6.67
CA ASP A 342 22.66 6.26 6.14
C ASP A 342 23.64 7.05 7.02
N HIS A 343 23.29 8.29 7.39
CA HIS A 343 24.10 9.12 8.29
C HIS A 343 24.32 8.45 9.65
N PHE A 344 23.25 7.98 10.31
CA PHE A 344 23.36 7.26 11.58
C PHE A 344 24.27 6.02 11.44
N SER A 345 24.06 5.24 10.39
CA SER A 345 24.81 4.01 10.13
C SER A 345 26.30 4.26 9.92
N GLU A 346 26.66 5.27 9.12
CA GLU A 346 28.06 5.62 8.82
C GLU A 346 28.79 6.16 10.06
N VAL A 347 28.15 7.07 10.80
CA VAL A 347 28.70 7.60 12.06
C VAL A 347 28.89 6.47 13.05
N PHE A 348 27.85 5.67 13.31
CA PHE A 348 27.91 4.59 14.28
C PHE A 348 28.99 3.55 13.93
N SER A 349 29.10 3.18 12.66
CA SER A 349 30.16 2.28 12.17
C SER A 349 31.56 2.85 12.42
N SER A 350 31.76 4.14 12.16
CA SER A 350 33.04 4.82 12.40
C SER A 350 33.38 4.92 13.88
N VAL A 351 32.40 5.18 14.73
CA VAL A 351 32.56 5.19 16.20
C VAL A 351 32.93 3.81 16.71
N GLN A 352 32.30 2.74 16.22
CA GLN A 352 32.67 1.36 16.57
C GLN A 352 34.10 1.04 16.17
N ARG A 353 34.52 1.45 14.96
CA ARG A 353 35.89 1.28 14.46
C ARG A 353 36.92 1.99 15.34
N MET A 354 36.64 3.24 15.73
CA MET A 354 37.50 4.00 16.65
C MET A 354 37.62 3.31 18.01
N ALA A 355 36.50 2.84 18.57
CA ALA A 355 36.49 2.15 19.84
C ALA A 355 37.28 0.83 19.80
N LEU A 356 37.19 0.08 18.70
CA LEU A 356 38.01 -1.13 18.49
C LEU A 356 39.50 -0.81 18.41
N ALA A 357 39.90 0.21 17.66
CA ALA A 357 41.29 0.65 17.59
C ALA A 357 41.82 1.09 18.97
N PHE A 358 41.00 1.79 19.76
CA PHE A 358 41.31 2.15 21.14
C PHE A 358 41.50 0.91 22.03
N ILE A 359 40.60 -0.07 21.97
CA ILE A 359 40.72 -1.32 22.75
C ILE A 359 42.03 -2.04 22.43
N GLU A 360 42.43 -2.09 21.16
CA GLU A 360 43.70 -2.69 20.76
C GLU A 360 44.92 -1.89 21.25
N LEU A 361 44.89 -0.55 21.16
CA LEU A 361 45.94 0.33 21.70
C LEU A 361 46.10 0.15 23.22
N HIS A 362 44.97 0.09 23.93
CA HIS A 362 44.95 -0.15 25.36
C HIS A 362 45.52 -1.53 25.71
N ALA A 363 45.09 -2.58 25.01
CA ALA A 363 45.57 -3.96 25.20
C ALA A 363 47.05 -4.13 24.81
N ALA A 364 47.53 -3.36 23.82
CA ALA A 364 48.94 -3.30 23.44
C ALA A 364 49.82 -2.54 24.47
N GLY A 365 49.22 -2.05 25.56
CA GLY A 365 49.92 -1.39 26.65
C GLY A 365 50.49 -0.02 26.23
N ASN A 366 49.79 0.72 25.38
CA ASN A 366 50.21 2.07 25.04
C ASN A 366 49.91 3.04 26.21
N PRO A 367 50.91 3.74 26.78
CA PRO A 367 50.72 4.61 27.95
C PRO A 367 49.76 5.79 27.71
N LEU A 368 49.70 6.34 26.50
CA LEU A 368 48.84 7.49 26.17
C LEU A 368 47.36 7.12 26.24
N PHE A 369 47.03 5.88 25.88
CA PHE A 369 45.64 5.41 25.80
C PHE A 369 45.15 4.71 27.07
N GLN A 370 45.91 4.71 28.17
CA GLN A 370 45.47 4.08 29.43
C GLN A 370 44.37 4.87 30.14
N ARG A 371 44.31 6.19 29.94
CA ARG A 371 43.30 7.09 30.53
C ARG A 371 42.59 7.94 29.49
N TRP A 372 42.67 7.53 28.22
CA TRP A 372 42.09 8.30 27.13
C TRP A 372 40.56 8.21 27.12
N GLU A 373 39.92 9.33 26.82
CA GLU A 373 38.47 9.46 26.63
C GLU A 373 38.21 10.25 25.34
N ALA A 374 37.29 9.77 24.51
CA ALA A 374 36.76 10.54 23.40
C ALA A 374 35.28 10.83 23.59
N LYS A 375 34.88 12.05 23.23
CA LYS A 375 33.50 12.52 23.14
C LYS A 375 33.24 13.00 21.72
N ILE A 376 32.24 12.42 21.07
CA ILE A 376 31.90 12.67 19.67
C ILE A 376 30.46 13.17 19.64
N SER A 377 30.28 14.45 19.33
CA SER A 377 28.99 15.12 19.31
C SER A 377 28.39 15.07 17.92
N CYS A 378 27.23 14.44 17.76
CA CYS A 378 26.51 14.37 16.48
C CYS A 378 25.87 15.70 16.08
N GLN A 379 25.87 16.70 16.97
CA GLN A 379 25.22 17.99 16.71
C GLN A 379 25.76 18.66 15.43
N PRO A 380 24.88 18.98 14.46
CA PRO A 380 25.30 19.68 13.26
C PRO A 380 25.84 21.07 13.62
N ASN A 381 26.96 21.47 13.01
CA ASN A 381 27.66 22.75 13.23
C ASN A 381 28.16 22.98 14.67
N SER A 382 28.43 21.91 15.44
CA SER A 382 29.14 22.06 16.70
C SER A 382 30.57 22.57 16.46
N GLU A 383 31.03 23.56 17.23
CA GLU A 383 32.41 24.07 17.18
C GLU A 383 33.44 22.99 17.52
N ALA A 384 33.04 21.90 18.19
CA ALA A 384 33.91 20.79 18.55
C ALA A 384 33.19 19.45 18.31
N SER A 385 33.33 18.88 17.10
CA SER A 385 32.66 17.64 16.73
C SER A 385 33.26 16.42 17.43
N ILE A 386 34.59 16.40 17.64
CA ILE A 386 35.27 15.32 18.36
C ILE A 386 36.27 15.91 19.37
N VAL A 387 36.16 15.51 20.63
CA VAL A 387 37.07 15.90 21.71
C VAL A 387 37.74 14.67 22.28
N MET A 388 39.06 14.61 22.22
CA MET A 388 39.89 13.55 22.79
C MET A 388 40.67 14.09 23.99
N ASP A 389 40.47 13.53 25.18
CA ASP A 389 41.17 13.86 26.41
C ASP A 389 42.11 12.71 26.80
N PHE A 390 43.41 12.99 26.86
CA PHE A 390 44.43 12.02 27.26
C PHE A 390 44.66 12.01 28.77
N HIS A 391 44.05 12.95 29.51
CA HIS A 391 44.18 13.14 30.95
C HIS A 391 45.65 13.24 31.42
N LEU A 392 46.51 13.82 30.58
CA LEU A 392 47.89 14.16 30.91
C LEU A 392 47.86 15.43 31.75
N GLY A 393 48.41 15.38 32.98
CA GLY A 393 48.30 16.48 33.95
C GLY A 393 48.66 17.86 33.38
N SER A 394 48.05 18.90 33.94
CA SER A 394 48.01 20.29 33.45
C SER A 394 49.37 21.00 33.21
N GLY A 395 50.51 20.35 33.49
CA GLY A 395 51.86 20.89 33.28
C GLY A 395 52.52 20.57 31.94
N GLN A 396 51.93 19.71 31.08
CA GLN A 396 52.54 19.26 29.81
C GLN A 396 51.61 19.44 28.61
N GLY A 397 51.08 20.66 28.41
CA GLY A 397 50.76 21.24 27.08
C GLY A 397 49.69 20.61 26.17
N VAL A 398 49.29 19.35 26.29
CA VAL A 398 48.29 18.71 25.40
C VAL A 398 47.39 17.76 26.20
N GLY A 399 46.55 18.31 27.07
CA GLY A 399 45.54 17.53 27.80
C GLY A 399 44.38 17.08 26.91
N LYS A 400 43.96 17.96 25.97
CA LYS A 400 42.81 17.75 25.09
C LYS A 400 43.13 18.11 23.65
N VAL A 401 42.68 17.27 22.72
CA VAL A 401 42.71 17.50 21.28
C VAL A 401 41.27 17.66 20.80
N VAL A 402 40.98 18.78 20.15
CA VAL A 402 39.68 19.05 19.54
C VAL A 402 39.85 18.93 18.02
N VAL A 403 38.95 18.18 17.39
CA VAL A 403 38.87 18.06 15.93
C VAL A 403 37.57 18.72 15.51
N GLU A 404 37.70 19.65 14.56
CA GLU A 404 36.61 20.42 13.98
C GLU A 404 36.39 19.97 12.53
N GLY A 405 35.18 20.16 12.02
CA GLY A 405 34.80 19.80 10.65
C GLY A 405 33.78 18.66 10.58
N ASP A 406 33.46 18.25 9.35
CA ASP A 406 32.43 17.24 9.08
C ASP A 406 32.79 15.88 9.69
N MET A 407 31.88 15.37 10.51
CA MET A 407 32.07 14.11 11.23
C MET A 407 32.30 12.94 10.26
N LEU A 408 31.61 12.91 9.12
CA LEU A 408 31.71 11.83 8.14
C LEU A 408 33.09 11.77 7.46
N GLU A 409 33.83 12.88 7.43
CA GLU A 409 35.19 12.92 6.91
C GLU A 409 36.23 12.73 8.03
N GLN A 410 36.03 13.40 9.17
CA GLN A 410 37.02 13.44 10.26
C GLN A 410 37.10 12.12 11.03
N LEU A 411 35.97 11.45 11.32
CA LEU A 411 36.00 10.18 12.06
C LEU A 411 36.78 9.08 11.32
N PRO A 412 36.54 8.80 10.01
CA PRO A 412 37.29 7.79 9.29
C PRO A 412 38.78 8.10 9.17
N GLU A 413 39.15 9.38 8.99
CA GLU A 413 40.55 9.82 8.97
C GLU A 413 41.23 9.59 10.32
N LEU A 414 40.56 9.95 11.43
CA LEU A 414 41.09 9.74 12.76
C LEU A 414 41.22 8.25 13.10
N CYS A 415 40.26 7.41 12.69
CA CYS A 415 40.38 5.96 12.80
C CYS A 415 41.63 5.44 12.09
N ARG A 416 41.86 5.87 10.83
CA ARG A 416 43.07 5.47 10.06
C ARG A 416 44.36 5.89 10.77
N LYS A 417 44.41 7.10 11.34
CA LYS A 417 45.57 7.58 12.12
C LYS A 417 45.80 6.75 13.38
N MET A 418 44.75 6.41 14.13
CA MET A 418 44.85 5.56 15.32
C MET A 418 45.34 4.15 14.98
N GLU A 419 44.85 3.56 13.89
CA GLU A 419 45.27 2.24 13.41
C GLU A 419 46.73 2.24 12.92
N GLN A 420 47.15 3.27 12.18
CA GLN A 420 48.54 3.44 11.77
C GLN A 420 49.47 3.61 12.98
N TYR A 421 49.03 4.39 13.97
CA TYR A 421 49.77 4.55 15.22
C TYR A 421 49.87 3.24 16.00
N LEU A 422 48.80 2.45 16.06
CA LEU A 422 48.80 1.12 16.65
C LEU A 422 49.80 0.18 15.97
N SER A 423 49.85 0.17 14.63
CA SER A 423 50.83 -0.62 13.89
C SER A 423 52.25 -0.20 14.25
N THR A 424 52.52 1.10 14.21
CA THR A 424 53.83 1.67 14.56
C THR A 424 54.23 1.34 16.00
N TRP A 425 53.28 1.38 16.93
CA TRP A 425 53.49 1.01 18.33
C TRP A 425 53.83 -0.48 18.50
N LYS A 426 53.10 -1.36 17.78
CA LYS A 426 53.38 -2.80 17.79
C LYS A 426 54.79 -3.08 17.26
N ASP A 427 55.19 -2.44 16.15
CA ASP A 427 56.52 -2.59 15.57
C ASP A 427 57.62 -2.10 16.51
N PHE A 428 57.43 -0.90 17.10
CA PHE A 428 58.34 -0.37 18.13
C PHE A 428 58.48 -1.34 19.31
N MET A 429 57.37 -1.84 19.86
CA MET A 429 57.40 -2.76 20.99
C MET A 429 58.09 -4.10 20.64
N ASN A 430 57.92 -4.58 19.41
CA ASN A 430 58.62 -5.77 18.93
C ASN A 430 60.14 -5.53 18.84
N GLU A 431 60.55 -4.39 18.32
CA GLU A 431 61.96 -3.98 18.28
C GLU A 431 62.54 -3.87 19.70
N GLN A 432 61.86 -3.17 20.61
CA GLN A 432 62.28 -3.04 22.01
C GLN A 432 62.39 -4.41 22.71
N ARG A 433 61.43 -5.31 22.47
CA ARG A 433 61.47 -6.69 23.01
C ARG A 433 62.61 -7.53 22.44
N SER A 434 63.03 -7.26 21.20
CA SER A 434 64.19 -7.92 20.58
C SER A 434 65.53 -7.44 21.17
N MET A 435 65.63 -6.14 21.49
CA MET A 435 66.83 -5.54 22.08
C MET A 435 66.94 -5.80 23.58
N HIS A 436 65.80 -5.91 24.28
CA HIS A 436 65.73 -6.05 25.73
C HIS A 436 65.05 -7.36 26.14
N TYR A 437 65.84 -8.44 26.20
CA TYR A 437 65.36 -9.80 26.48
C TYR A 437 64.42 -9.89 27.70
N TYR A 438 64.74 -9.22 28.80
CA TYR A 438 63.93 -9.27 30.04
C TYR A 438 62.54 -8.64 29.91
N LEU A 439 62.27 -7.80 28.90
CA LEU A 439 60.90 -7.32 28.64
C LEU A 439 59.96 -8.45 28.23
N ASN A 440 60.50 -9.55 27.70
CA ASN A 440 59.71 -10.72 27.30
C ASN A 440 59.14 -11.52 28.47
N TYR A 441 59.57 -11.22 29.70
CA TYR A 441 59.04 -11.87 30.91
C TYR A 441 57.67 -11.31 31.30
N TYR A 442 57.29 -10.16 30.74
CA TYR A 442 56.09 -9.42 31.11
C TYR A 442 55.15 -9.24 29.92
N THR A 443 53.85 -9.32 30.18
CA THR A 443 52.81 -8.93 29.23
C THR A 443 52.81 -7.41 29.02
N ALA A 444 52.13 -6.92 27.98
CA ALA A 444 52.03 -5.47 27.74
C ALA A 444 51.41 -4.71 28.94
N GLU A 445 50.35 -5.25 29.52
CA GLU A 445 49.71 -4.70 30.74
C GLU A 445 50.67 -4.65 31.93
N GLN A 446 51.47 -5.71 32.12
CA GLN A 446 52.47 -5.77 33.18
C GLN A 446 53.60 -4.76 32.97
N VAL A 447 54.02 -4.53 31.72
CA VAL A 447 55.01 -3.50 31.37
C VAL A 447 54.46 -2.11 31.70
N VAL A 448 53.22 -1.80 31.32
CA VAL A 448 52.57 -0.53 31.67
C VAL A 448 52.47 -0.34 33.18
N TYR A 449 52.05 -1.38 33.92
CA TYR A 449 51.97 -1.34 35.38
C TYR A 449 53.34 -1.05 36.01
N LEU A 450 54.41 -1.70 35.52
CA LEU A 450 55.77 -1.42 35.98
C LEU A 450 56.18 0.02 35.64
N CYS A 451 55.89 0.52 34.45
CA CYS A 451 56.21 1.90 34.06
C CYS A 451 55.49 2.94 34.94
N ASP A 452 54.21 2.77 35.22
CA ASP A 452 53.44 3.67 36.09
C ASP A 452 53.99 3.69 37.53
N ARG A 453 54.36 2.51 38.07
CA ARG A 453 54.83 2.36 39.45
C ARG A 453 56.31 2.72 39.66
N LEU A 454 57.13 2.69 38.61
CA LEU A 454 58.57 2.98 38.66
C LEU A 454 58.93 4.42 38.23
N SER A 455 57.97 5.22 37.77
CA SER A 455 58.24 6.58 37.25
C SER A 455 58.74 7.57 38.33
N PRO A 456 59.74 8.45 38.06
CA PRO A 456 60.43 9.28 39.07
C PRO A 456 59.62 10.42 39.75
N GLY A 457 58.30 10.46 39.65
CA GLY A 457 57.45 11.55 40.15
C GLY A 457 56.34 11.15 41.13
N THR A 458 56.06 9.85 41.28
CA THR A 458 55.13 9.35 42.29
C THR A 458 55.83 9.37 43.65
N GLN A 459 55.46 10.32 44.52
CA GLN A 459 55.90 10.43 45.92
C GLN A 459 56.01 9.02 46.53
N THR A 460 57.22 8.48 46.68
CA THR A 460 57.48 7.04 46.92
C THR A 460 56.48 6.41 47.88
N PRO A 461 55.38 5.79 47.41
CA PRO A 461 54.44 5.14 48.28
C PRO A 461 54.83 3.67 48.19
N THR A 462 55.65 3.20 49.14
CA THR A 462 55.95 1.78 49.38
C THR A 462 55.89 0.91 48.11
N LEU A 463 57.04 0.74 47.42
CA LEU A 463 57.18 -0.22 46.31
C LEU A 463 56.37 -1.47 46.64
N ASP A 464 55.27 -1.64 45.91
CA ASP A 464 54.26 -2.65 46.20
C ASP A 464 54.93 -4.03 46.22
N GLY A 465 54.51 -4.91 47.14
CA GLY A 465 55.02 -6.29 47.17
C GLY A 465 54.87 -6.98 45.82
N GLN A 466 53.86 -6.59 45.04
CA GLN A 466 53.64 -7.06 43.67
C GLN A 466 54.75 -6.63 42.70
N VAL A 467 55.22 -5.38 42.72
CA VAL A 467 56.31 -4.89 41.85
C VAL A 467 57.61 -5.61 42.19
N VAL A 468 57.91 -5.77 43.48
CA VAL A 468 59.11 -6.49 43.94
C VAL A 468 59.06 -7.96 43.51
N THR A 469 57.90 -8.60 43.63
CA THR A 469 57.69 -9.99 43.18
C THR A 469 57.90 -10.11 41.67
N MET A 470 57.34 -9.21 40.86
CA MET A 470 57.52 -9.21 39.41
C MET A 470 58.99 -9.03 39.00
N LEU A 471 59.73 -8.14 39.67
CA LEU A 471 61.14 -7.88 39.35
C LEU A 471 62.08 -8.98 39.88
N SER A 472 61.65 -9.79 40.85
CA SER A 472 62.43 -10.92 41.36
C SER A 472 62.72 -11.99 40.31
N PHE A 473 61.88 -12.08 39.25
CA PHE A 473 62.10 -12.98 38.11
C PHE A 473 63.30 -12.59 37.24
N ILE A 474 63.65 -11.31 37.18
CA ILE A 474 64.87 -10.85 36.49
C ILE A 474 66.08 -11.11 37.38
N ARG A 475 65.97 -10.81 38.67
CA ARG A 475 67.05 -10.99 39.64
C ARG A 475 66.51 -11.48 40.99
N PRO A 476 66.83 -12.71 41.40
CA PRO A 476 66.53 -13.19 42.75
C PRO A 476 67.16 -12.24 43.78
N SER A 477 66.45 -11.93 44.88
CA SER A 477 66.85 -10.95 45.92
C SER A 477 66.83 -9.47 45.51
N CYS A 478 65.85 -9.08 44.68
CA CYS A 478 65.53 -7.67 44.45
C CYS A 478 64.87 -7.08 45.71
N ASP A 479 65.60 -6.26 46.48
CA ASP A 479 65.06 -5.55 47.65
C ASP A 479 64.61 -4.12 47.29
N THR A 480 63.68 -3.57 48.07
CA THR A 480 63.11 -2.23 47.85
C THR A 480 64.16 -1.12 47.92
N TRP A 481 65.26 -1.35 48.65
CA TRP A 481 66.37 -0.41 48.78
C TRP A 481 67.19 -0.31 47.48
N ARG A 482 67.53 -1.44 46.84
CA ARG A 482 68.25 -1.49 45.57
C ARG A 482 67.45 -0.87 44.43
N LEU A 483 66.15 -1.14 44.36
CA LEU A 483 65.28 -0.52 43.36
C LEU A 483 65.25 1.00 43.49
N ARG A 484 65.12 1.52 44.71
CA ARG A 484 65.22 2.97 44.97
C ARG A 484 66.58 3.54 44.57
N LYS A 485 67.68 2.80 44.77
CA LYS A 485 69.01 3.23 44.35
C LYS A 485 69.12 3.32 42.83
N ILE A 486 68.59 2.34 42.09
CA ILE A 486 68.62 2.32 40.62
C ILE A 486 67.75 3.46 40.05
N LEU A 487 66.54 3.65 40.57
CA LEU A 487 65.64 4.71 40.12
C LEU A 487 66.20 6.12 40.35
N ARG A 488 66.98 6.32 41.42
CA ARG A 488 67.69 7.60 41.68
C ARG A 488 68.89 7.88 40.77
N VAL A 489 69.39 6.87 40.07
CA VAL A 489 70.50 7.02 39.10
C VAL A 489 69.96 7.28 37.68
N LEU A 490 68.72 6.87 37.42
CA LEU A 490 68.07 6.98 36.10
C LEU A 490 67.20 8.24 35.92
N GLY A 491 66.77 8.87 37.02
CA GLY A 491 66.15 10.20 37.02
C GLY A 491 67.17 11.26 37.41
#